data_AF-A0A966MEX5-F1
#
_entry.id   AF-A0A966MEX5-F1
#
_cell.length_a   1.000
_cell.length_b   1.000
_cell.length_c   1.000
_cell.angle_alpha   90.00
_cell.angle_beta   90.00
_cell.angle_gamma   90.00
#
_symmetry.space_group_name_H-M   'P 1'
#
loop_
_entity.id
_entity.type
_entity.pdbx_description
1 polymer ?
#
loop_
_entity_poly.entity_id
_entity_poly.type
_entity_poly.pdbx_seq_one_letter_code
_entity_poly.pdbx_strand_id
1 'polypeptide(L)' 'VFVGFQVIWNVSHSLHTPLMAVTNAISSIIILGAILQIGSSSFLVTVLAAISVFFAGINIFGGFLVTRRMLAMFQKS' A
#
# COMPACT_ATOMS: atom_id res chain seq x y z
N VAL A 1 -16.76 4.15 -1.26
CA VAL A 1 -16.93 4.48 0.18
C VAL A 1 -17.84 3.48 0.88
N PHE A 2 -19.09 3.29 0.46
CA PHE A 2 -20.03 2.34 1.08
C PHE A 2 -19.45 0.92 1.26
N VAL A 3 -18.87 0.34 0.21
CA VAL A 3 -18.26 -1.00 0.25
C VAL A 3 -17.13 -1.07 1.28
N GLY A 4 -16.26 -0.06 1.34
CA GLY A 4 -15.14 -0.04 2.29
C GLY A 4 -15.61 -0.02 3.74
N PHE A 5 -16.66 0.74 4.04
CA PHE A 5 -17.28 0.75 5.37
C PHE A 5 -17.81 -0.64 5.75
N GLN A 6 -18.58 -1.28 4.86
CA GLN A 6 -19.14 -2.61 5.11
C GLN A 6 -18.07 -3.68 5.34
N VAL A 7 -16.94 -3.59 4.64
CA VAL A 7 -15.84 -4.55 4.74
C VAL A 7 -15.01 -4.36 6.02
N ILE A 8 -14.90 -3.14 6.55
CA ILE A 8 -14.08 -2.83 7.74
C ILE A 8 -14.87 -2.92 9.05
N TRP A 9 -16.19 -2.69 9.00
CA TRP A 9 -17.05 -2.55 10.19
C TRP A 9 -17.09 -3.77 11.11
N ASN A 10 -16.86 -4.98 10.58
CA ASN A 10 -17.02 -6.23 11.34
C ASN A 10 -15.73 -7.06 11.40
N VAL A 11 -14.57 -6.40 11.47
CA VAL A 11 -13.27 -7.08 11.62
C VAL A 11 -13.04 -7.51 13.07
N SER A 12 -12.41 -8.67 13.29
CA SER A 12 -12.01 -9.11 14.64
C SER A 12 -11.04 -8.12 15.27
N HIS A 13 -11.18 -7.86 16.58
CA HIS A 13 -10.33 -6.93 17.32
C HIS A 13 -8.83 -7.26 17.22
N SER A 14 -8.48 -8.54 17.12
CA SER A 14 -7.10 -9.00 16.95
C SER A 14 -6.47 -8.59 15.60
N LEU A 15 -7.30 -8.20 14.62
CA LEU A 15 -6.87 -7.92 13.26
C LEU A 15 -6.78 -6.41 12.93
N HIS A 16 -7.08 -5.49 13.86
CA HIS A 16 -7.01 -4.06 13.56
C HIS A 16 -5.60 -3.58 13.17
N THR A 17 -4.56 -4.06 13.85
CA THR A 17 -3.16 -3.74 13.52
C THR A 17 -2.73 -4.30 12.15
N PRO A 18 -2.95 -5.59 11.82
CA PRO A 18 -2.66 -6.09 10.48
C PRO A 18 -3.55 -5.46 9.39
N LEU A 19 -4.80 -5.09 9.72
CA LEU A 19 -5.66 -4.33 8.82
C LEU A 19 -5.06 -2.95 8.50
N MET A 20 -4.57 -2.23 9.51
CA MET A 20 -3.86 -0.96 9.29
C MET A 20 -2.62 -1.13 8.43
N ALA A 21 -1.85 -2.21 8.65
CA ALA A 21 -0.68 -2.51 7.82
C ALA A 21 -1.06 -2.79 6.36
N VAL A 22 -2.14 -3.55 6.11
CA VAL A 22 -2.58 -3.86 4.74
C VAL A 22 -3.15 -2.64 4.03
N THR A 23 -3.90 -1.76 4.72
CA THR A 23 -4.41 -0.53 4.11
C THR A 23 -3.28 0.45 3.77
N ASN A 24 -2.19 0.48 4.56
CA ASN A 24 -0.97 1.19 4.20
C ASN A 24 -0.33 0.62 2.92
N ALA A 25 -0.16 -0.70 2.83
CA ALA A 25 0.37 -1.35 1.62
C ALA A 25 -0.49 -1.02 0.37
N ILE A 26 -1.83 -1.09 0.49
CA ILE A 26 -2.79 -0.79 -0.58
C ILE A 26 -2.76 0.69 -0.99
N SER A 27 -2.50 1.62 -0.06
CA SER A 27 -2.39 3.06 -0.37
C SER A 27 -1.32 3.36 -1.43
N SER A 28 -0.37 2.44 -1.62
CA SER A 28 0.67 2.53 -2.66
C SER A 28 0.15 2.45 -4.10
N ILE A 29 -1.17 2.35 -4.32
CA ILE A 29 -1.82 2.52 -5.63
C ILE A 29 -1.44 3.84 -6.32
N ILE A 30 -0.93 4.82 -5.56
CA ILE A 30 -0.30 6.04 -6.08
C ILE A 30 0.80 5.78 -7.13
N ILE A 31 1.42 4.59 -7.12
CA ILE A 31 2.42 4.19 -8.13
C ILE A 31 1.86 4.26 -9.56
N LEU A 32 0.56 4.00 -9.75
CA LEU A 32 -0.09 4.13 -11.06
C LEU A 32 -0.04 5.58 -11.55
N GLY A 33 -0.32 6.55 -10.66
CA GLY A 33 -0.23 7.97 -10.98
C GLY A 33 1.19 8.38 -11.35
N ALA A 34 2.20 7.85 -10.64
CA ALA A 34 3.60 8.12 -10.93
C ALA A 34 4.04 7.53 -12.29
N ILE A 35 3.66 6.29 -12.59
CA ILE A 35 3.98 5.63 -13.87
C ILE A 35 3.42 6.40 -15.06
N LEU A 36 2.18 6.93 -14.95
CA LEU A 36 1.57 7.74 -16.00
C LEU A 36 2.36 9.03 -16.30
N GLN A 37 3.14 9.54 -15.35
CA GLN A 37 3.90 10.78 -15.51
C GLN A 37 5.34 10.59 -16.01
N ILE A 38 5.84 9.36 -16.11
CA ILE A 38 7.19 9.08 -16.64
C ILE A 38 7.35 9.58 -18.08
N GLY A 39 6.26 9.56 -18.88
CA GLY A 39 6.25 10.05 -20.27
C GLY A 39 6.07 11.56 -20.44
N SER A 40 6.14 12.35 -19.37
CA SER A 40 5.99 13.80 -19.45
C SER A 40 7.13 14.46 -20.23
N SER A 41 6.85 15.56 -20.92
CA SER A 41 7.85 16.35 -21.66
C SER A 41 8.75 17.18 -20.74
N SER A 42 8.34 17.41 -19.48
CA SER A 42 9.11 18.15 -18.50
C SER A 42 10.07 17.23 -17.76
N PHE A 43 11.37 17.49 -17.88
CA PHE A 43 12.42 16.76 -17.17
C PHE A 43 12.20 16.71 -15.65
N LEU A 44 11.74 17.82 -15.05
CA LEU A 44 11.42 17.87 -13.62
C LEU A 44 10.29 16.90 -13.24
N VAL A 45 9.26 16.78 -14.08
CA VAL A 45 8.13 15.86 -13.84
C VAL A 45 8.61 14.41 -13.93
N THR A 46 9.43 14.08 -14.93
CA THR A 46 9.99 12.72 -15.08
C THR A 46 10.86 12.33 -13.88
N VAL A 47 11.70 13.24 -13.37
CA VAL A 47 12.53 12.99 -12.18
C VAL A 47 11.67 12.77 -10.94
N LEU A 48 10.67 13.63 -10.71
CA LEU A 48 9.75 13.47 -9.58
C LEU A 48 8.92 12.19 -9.68
N ALA A 49 8.51 11.81 -10.89
CA ALA A 49 7.80 10.55 -11.15
C ALA A 49 8.69 9.34 -10.81
N ALA A 50 9.97 9.36 -11.22
CA ALA A 50 10.91 8.30 -10.88
C ALA A 50 11.12 8.16 -9.36
N ILE A 51 11.27 9.28 -8.65
CA ILE A 51 11.37 9.30 -7.18
C ILE A 51 10.07 8.77 -6.54
N SER A 52 8.91 9.18 -7.05
CA SER A 52 7.62 8.73 -6.56
C SER A 52 7.44 7.21 -6.72
N VAL A 53 7.82 6.65 -7.87
CA VAL A 53 7.81 5.20 -8.10
C VAL A 53 8.73 4.48 -7.10
N PHE A 54 9.92 5.03 -6.83
CA PHE A 54 10.86 4.45 -5.87
C PHE A 54 10.27 4.38 -4.45
N PHE A 55 9.74 5.49 -3.94
CA PHE A 55 9.11 5.50 -2.61
C PHE A 55 7.84 4.66 -2.53
N ALA A 56 7.01 4.67 -3.58
CA ALA A 56 5.84 3.81 -3.66
C ALA A 56 6.26 2.33 -3.63
N GLY A 57 7.33 1.96 -4.33
CA GLY A 57 7.93 0.63 -4.27
C GLY A 57 8.31 0.22 -2.83
N ILE A 58 9.02 1.08 -2.10
CA ILE A 58 9.38 0.81 -0.69
C ILE A 58 8.13 0.54 0.15
N ASN A 59 7.07 1.32 -0.01
CA ASN A 59 5.83 1.13 0.75
C ASN A 59 5.13 -0.19 0.35
N ILE A 60 5.08 -0.54 -0.94
CA ILE A 60 4.54 -1.83 -1.40
C ILE A 60 5.29 -2.98 -0.73
N PHE A 61 6.60 -3.05 -0.90
CA PHE A 61 7.40 -4.17 -0.39
C PHE A 61 7.38 -4.24 1.13
N GLY A 62 7.59 -3.11 1.81
CA GLY A 62 7.60 -3.03 3.26
C GLY A 62 6.23 -3.35 3.86
N GLY A 63 5.17 -2.75 3.31
CA GLY A 63 3.80 -2.95 3.75
C GLY A 63 3.36 -4.41 3.64
N PHE A 64 3.51 -5.03 2.47
CA PHE A 64 3.11 -6.43 2.29
C PHE A 64 3.98 -7.41 3.09
N LEU A 65 5.29 -7.16 3.23
CA LEU A 65 6.17 -8.01 4.04
C LEU A 65 5.77 -7.99 5.51
N VAL A 66 5.51 -6.81 6.07
CA VAL A 66 5.10 -6.66 7.47
C VAL A 66 3.72 -7.27 7.69
N THR A 67 2.74 -7.01 6.81
CA THR A 67 1.42 -7.64 6.91
C THR A 67 1.52 -9.16 6.87
N ARG A 68 2.34 -9.73 5.97
CA ARG A 68 2.56 -11.18 5.92
C ARG A 68 3.13 -11.72 7.22
N ARG A 69 4.13 -11.04 7.81
CA ARG A 69 4.70 -11.43 9.11
C ARG A 69 3.66 -11.36 10.21
N MET A 70 2.82 -10.33 10.24
CA MET A 70 1.76 -10.18 11.23
C MET A 70 0.70 -11.29 11.12
N LEU A 71 0.24 -11.60 9.89
CA LEU A 71 -0.75 -12.64 9.65
C LEU A 71 -0.20 -14.04 9.94
N ALA A 72 1.09 -14.28 9.70
CA ALA A 72 1.74 -15.54 10.04
C ALA A 72 1.72 -15.83 11.55
N MET A 73 1.66 -14.82 12.42
CA MET A 73 1.54 -15.01 13.89
C MET A 73 0.17 -15.58 14.31
N PHE A 74 -0.83 -15.55 13.43
CA PHE A 74 -2.16 -16.14 13.67
C PHE A 74 -2.33 -17.54 13.08
N GLN A 75 -1.35 -18.02 12.30
CA GLN A 75 -1.34 -19.39 11.82
C GLN A 75 -0.95 -20.29 12.99
N LYS A 76 -1.84 -21.20 13.39
CA LYS A 76 -1.48 -22.27 14.33
C LYS A 76 -0.38 -23.11 13.71
N SER A 77 0.66 -23.38 14.51
CA SER A 77 1.65 -24.44 14.22
C SER A 77 0.98 -25.79 14.03
#